data_AF-A0A7M2QX85-F1
#
_entry.id   AF-A0A7M2QX85-F1
#
_cell.length_a   1.000
_cell.length_b   1.000
_cell.length_c   1.000
_cell.angle_alpha   90.00
_cell.angle_beta   90.00
_cell.angle_gamma   90.00
#
_symmetry.space_group_name_H-M   'P 1'
#
loop_
_entity.id
_entity.type
_entity.pdbx_description
1 polymer ?
#
loop_
_entity_poly.entity_id
_entity_poly.type
_entity_poly.pdbx_seq_one_letter_code
_entity_poly.pdbx_strand_id
1 'polypeptide(L)'
;MGPFFQKPEATFCSKNERNPSSIDENNILEEWYVSRKTENTAFQCEQCGAQIEPLTNGSFRNHCPYCLYSKHMDEKPGDRASVCKGLMAPIGMEYSSKKGYQLIHECLQCGKVGKNKVATNTTQEDQLISFMKSVV
;
A
#
# COMPACT_ATOMS: atom_id res chain seq x y z
N MET A 1 -54.62 -6.28 -17.59
CA MET A 1 -54.84 -7.70 -17.23
C MET A 1 -53.54 -8.45 -17.42
N GLY A 2 -53.09 -9.17 -16.38
CA GLY A 2 -51.92 -10.06 -16.41
C GLY A 2 -50.84 -9.66 -15.38
N PRO A 3 -50.32 -10.59 -14.54
CA PRO A 3 -49.99 -10.27 -13.15
C PRO A 3 -48.48 -10.30 -12.82
N PHE A 4 -48.15 -9.44 -11.84
CA PHE A 4 -47.48 -9.78 -10.58
C PHE A 4 -46.67 -11.09 -10.53
N PHE A 5 -45.34 -10.97 -10.48
CA PHE A 5 -44.46 -12.00 -9.90
C PHE A 5 -43.75 -11.42 -8.68
N GLN A 6 -44.14 -11.91 -7.51
CA GLN A 6 -43.47 -11.68 -6.23
C GLN A 6 -42.09 -12.35 -6.22
N LYS A 7 -41.12 -11.70 -5.58
CA LYS A 7 -39.99 -12.40 -4.97
C LYS A 7 -40.09 -12.25 -3.44
N PRO A 8 -39.72 -13.30 -2.69
CA PRO A 8 -40.01 -13.39 -1.26
C PRO A 8 -39.08 -12.54 -0.41
N GLU A 9 -39.60 -12.19 0.76
CA GLU A 9 -39.03 -11.35 1.80
C GLU A 9 -37.79 -11.99 2.44
N ALA A 10 -36.71 -11.22 2.56
CA ALA A 10 -35.63 -11.52 3.48
C ALA A 10 -35.96 -10.92 4.85
N THR A 11 -36.04 -11.80 5.83
CA THR A 11 -36.47 -11.60 7.19
C THR A 11 -35.65 -10.52 7.93
N PHE A 12 -36.39 -9.66 8.60
CA PHE A 12 -35.95 -8.66 9.57
C PHE A 12 -35.17 -9.30 10.73
N CYS A 13 -33.95 -8.81 10.98
CA CYS A 13 -33.34 -8.88 12.31
C CYS A 13 -32.86 -7.50 12.73
N SER A 14 -33.79 -6.76 13.33
CA SER A 14 -33.65 -5.78 14.41
C SER A 14 -32.42 -4.87 14.44
N LYS A 15 -32.65 -3.64 13.95
CA LYS A 15 -32.40 -2.36 14.63
C LYS A 15 -31.14 -2.25 15.50
N ASN A 16 -30.20 -1.43 15.03
CA ASN A 16 -29.66 -0.39 15.91
C ASN A 16 -29.75 0.96 15.17
N GLU A 17 -30.80 1.71 15.51
CA GLU A 17 -31.03 3.08 15.09
C GLU A 17 -30.01 3.98 15.79
N ARG A 18 -28.94 4.40 15.09
CA ARG A 18 -28.20 5.61 15.48
C ARG A 18 -28.44 6.70 14.45
N ASN A 19 -29.19 7.70 14.92
CA ASN A 19 -29.56 8.95 14.29
C ASN A 19 -28.32 9.71 13.75
N PRO A 20 -28.35 10.23 12.51
CA PRO A 20 -27.23 10.90 11.87
C PRO A 20 -27.15 12.37 12.32
N SER A 21 -26.47 12.63 13.43
CA SER A 21 -26.07 13.99 13.77
C SER A 21 -24.70 13.97 14.42
N SER A 22 -23.74 14.68 13.80
CA SER A 22 -22.32 14.82 14.15
C SER A 22 -21.39 13.68 13.73
N ILE A 23 -21.01 13.67 12.45
CA ILE A 23 -19.68 13.16 12.07
C ILE A 23 -18.72 14.29 12.43
N ASP A 24 -17.94 14.13 13.50
CA ASP A 24 -16.90 15.08 13.88
C ASP A 24 -15.73 14.94 12.88
N GLU A 25 -15.68 15.86 11.91
CA GLU A 25 -14.65 15.89 10.87
C GLU A 25 -13.23 16.01 11.46
N ASN A 26 -13.08 16.53 12.68
CA ASN A 26 -11.78 16.66 13.34
C ASN A 26 -11.21 15.31 13.78
N ASN A 27 -12.07 14.36 14.17
CA ASN A 27 -11.64 13.05 14.64
C ASN A 27 -11.13 12.17 13.47
N ILE A 28 -11.74 12.32 12.28
CA ILE A 28 -11.29 11.65 11.04
C ILE A 28 -9.93 12.21 10.59
N LEU A 29 -9.73 13.52 10.70
CA LEU A 29 -8.46 14.18 10.35
C LEU A 29 -7.34 13.79 11.31
N GLU A 30 -7.60 13.67 12.61
CA GLU A 30 -6.62 13.19 13.58
C GLU A 30 -6.23 11.72 13.34
N GLU A 31 -7.20 10.82 13.15
CA GLU A 31 -6.91 9.40 12.85
C GLU A 31 -6.09 9.22 11.56
N TRP A 32 -6.43 9.94 10.48
CA TRP A 32 -5.68 9.93 9.21
C TRP A 32 -4.30 10.60 9.31
N TYR A 33 -4.11 11.57 10.20
CA TYR A 33 -2.83 12.22 10.43
C TYR A 33 -1.88 11.33 11.25
N VAL A 34 -2.41 10.60 12.24
CA VAL A 34 -1.64 9.66 13.07
C VAL A 34 -1.14 8.47 12.23
N SER A 35 -1.98 7.87 11.37
CA SER A 35 -1.58 6.75 10.47
C SER A 35 -0.38 7.12 9.60
N ARG A 36 -0.45 8.28 8.95
CA ARG A 36 0.61 8.75 8.05
C ARG A 36 1.93 9.06 8.76
N LYS A 37 1.96 9.39 10.05
CA LYS A 37 3.23 9.58 10.75
C LYS A 37 3.89 8.24 11.11
N THR A 38 3.10 7.19 11.31
CA THR A 38 3.59 5.85 11.71
C THR A 38 4.10 4.99 10.55
N GLU A 39 3.78 5.32 9.31
CA GLU A 39 4.14 4.50 8.15
C GLU A 39 5.56 4.77 7.60
N ASN A 40 6.13 5.96 7.81
CA ASN A 40 7.48 6.30 7.34
C ASN A 40 8.52 6.01 8.42
N THR A 41 9.00 4.77 8.47
CA THR A 41 9.90 4.28 9.51
C THR A 41 11.15 3.67 8.93
N ALA A 42 12.23 3.68 9.71
CA ALA A 42 13.48 3.02 9.33
C ALA A 42 13.26 1.50 9.29
N PHE A 43 13.97 0.80 8.42
CA PHE A 43 13.96 -0.66 8.40
C PHE A 43 15.26 -1.23 7.85
N GLN A 44 15.51 -2.51 8.14
CA GLN A 44 16.58 -3.28 7.50
C GLN A 44 16.02 -4.06 6.31
N CYS A 45 16.69 -4.01 5.16
CA CYS A 45 16.30 -4.80 4.00
C CYS A 45 16.57 -6.29 4.23
N GLU A 46 15.54 -7.13 4.11
CA GLU A 46 15.67 -8.59 4.27
C GLU A 46 16.38 -9.29 3.11
N GLN A 47 16.50 -8.63 1.94
CA GLN A 47 17.19 -9.20 0.78
C GLN A 47 18.70 -8.92 0.77
N CYS A 48 19.12 -7.68 1.06
CA CYS A 48 20.54 -7.29 0.98
C CYS A 48 21.14 -6.83 2.31
N GLY A 49 20.36 -6.76 3.39
CA GLY A 49 20.83 -6.39 4.73
C GLY A 49 21.06 -4.89 4.97
N ALA A 50 20.90 -4.03 3.96
CA ALA A 50 21.12 -2.59 4.08
C ALA A 50 20.17 -1.92 5.09
N GLN A 51 20.65 -0.87 5.76
CA GLN A 51 19.86 -0.02 6.67
C GLN A 51 19.23 1.14 5.91
N ILE A 52 17.93 1.33 6.09
CA ILE A 52 17.08 2.12 5.21
C ILE A 52 16.39 3.18 6.09
N GLU A 53 16.74 4.46 5.92
CA GLU A 53 16.34 5.65 6.71
C GLU A 53 15.03 6.30 6.25
N PRO A 54 14.08 6.71 7.11
CA PRO A 54 12.79 7.27 6.67
C PRO A 54 12.91 8.32 5.57
N LEU A 55 11.95 8.35 4.64
CA LEU A 55 11.96 9.35 3.57
C LEU A 55 11.82 10.77 4.11
N THR A 56 12.57 11.70 3.53
CA THR A 56 12.57 13.12 3.95
C THR A 56 11.63 14.00 3.14
N ASN A 57 10.97 13.45 2.12
CA ASN A 57 10.11 14.18 1.18
C ASN A 57 8.60 14.08 1.51
N GLY A 58 8.24 13.60 2.70
CA GLY A 58 6.86 13.47 3.16
C GLY A 58 6.08 12.31 2.53
N SER A 59 6.76 11.40 1.83
CA SER A 59 6.16 10.15 1.31
C SER A 59 6.61 8.92 2.11
N PHE A 60 6.17 7.74 1.65
CA PHE A 60 6.45 6.45 2.29
C PHE A 60 7.15 5.53 1.30
N ARG A 61 8.02 4.66 1.80
CA ARG A 61 8.57 3.56 1.01
C ARG A 61 8.44 2.24 1.76
N ASN A 62 8.27 1.18 0.98
CA ASN A 62 8.25 -0.19 1.48
C ASN A 62 9.29 -1.07 0.76
N HIS A 63 10.18 -0.46 -0.04
CA HIS A 63 11.24 -1.14 -0.76
C HIS A 63 12.61 -0.55 -0.44
N CYS A 64 13.64 -1.38 -0.59
CA CYS A 64 15.02 -0.98 -0.45
C CYS A 64 15.46 -0.14 -1.66
N PRO A 65 16.10 1.03 -1.49
CA PRO A 65 16.54 1.86 -2.61
C PRO A 65 17.68 1.23 -3.42
N TYR A 66 18.38 0.23 -2.87
CA TYR A 66 19.55 -0.39 -3.49
C TYR A 66 19.21 -1.63 -4.32
N CYS A 67 18.44 -2.56 -3.75
CA CYS A 67 18.06 -3.80 -4.43
C CYS A 67 16.61 -3.82 -4.91
N LEU A 68 15.82 -2.80 -4.54
CA LEU A 68 14.41 -2.61 -4.93
C LEU A 68 13.43 -3.69 -4.45
N TYR A 69 13.88 -4.66 -3.65
CA TYR A 69 12.99 -5.62 -2.99
C TYR A 69 12.13 -4.94 -1.92
N SER A 70 10.88 -5.38 -1.84
CA SER A 70 9.87 -4.96 -0.88
C SER A 70 9.48 -6.11 0.05
N LYS A 71 8.64 -5.84 1.04
CA LYS A 71 7.99 -6.86 1.88
C LYS A 71 6.47 -6.81 1.75
N HIS A 72 5.83 -7.97 1.69
CA HIS A 72 4.37 -8.09 1.61
C HIS A 72 3.76 -7.82 2.99
N MET A 73 3.64 -6.55 3.32
CA MET A 73 3.09 -6.09 4.60
C MET A 73 1.60 -5.84 4.55
N ASP A 74 1.06 -5.51 3.37
CA ASP A 74 -0.26 -4.90 3.20
C ASP A 74 -1.28 -5.84 2.54
N GLU A 75 -2.49 -5.92 3.10
CA GLU A 75 -3.63 -6.45 2.36
C GLU A 75 -4.26 -5.38 1.48
N LYS A 76 -4.48 -4.21 2.07
CA LYS A 76 -4.79 -2.92 1.42
C LYS A 76 -3.61 -1.97 1.63
N PRO A 77 -3.30 -1.09 0.66
CA PRO A 77 -2.16 -0.16 0.79
C PRO A 77 -2.15 0.59 2.12
N GLY A 78 -1.07 0.45 2.91
CA GLY A 78 -0.86 1.12 4.19
C GLY A 78 -1.41 0.40 5.43
N ASP A 79 -2.20 -0.67 5.29
CA ASP A 79 -2.84 -1.33 6.45
C ASP A 79 -1.91 -2.22 7.27
N ARG A 80 -0.74 -2.59 6.73
CA ARG A 80 0.23 -3.53 7.30
C ARG A 80 -0.38 -4.84 7.83
N ALA A 81 -1.54 -5.25 7.30
CA ALA A 81 -2.36 -6.34 7.82
C ALA A 81 -2.05 -7.72 7.20
N SER A 82 -1.16 -7.80 6.20
CA SER A 82 -0.90 -9.07 5.52
C SER A 82 -0.25 -10.09 6.44
N VAL A 83 -0.78 -11.31 6.47
CA VAL A 83 -0.21 -12.43 7.23
C VAL A 83 0.93 -13.12 6.47
N CYS A 84 1.08 -12.88 5.17
CA CYS A 84 2.10 -13.52 4.34
C CYS A 84 3.50 -13.07 4.75
N LYS A 85 3.72 -11.75 4.86
CA LYS A 85 5.01 -11.16 5.24
C LYS A 85 6.19 -11.62 4.36
N GLY A 86 5.93 -12.15 3.17
CA GLY A 86 6.95 -12.63 2.25
C GLY A 86 7.73 -11.51 1.56
N LEU A 87 8.95 -11.81 1.13
CA LEU A 87 9.73 -10.95 0.25
C LEU A 87 8.98 -10.73 -1.07
N MET A 88 9.02 -9.50 -1.59
CA MET A 88 8.49 -9.17 -2.90
C MET A 88 9.62 -8.70 -3.83
N ALA A 89 9.79 -9.41 -4.94
CA ALA A 89 10.79 -9.11 -5.94
C ALA A 89 10.30 -7.99 -6.88
N PRO A 90 11.18 -7.06 -7.30
CA PRO A 90 10.85 -6.10 -8.36
C PRO A 90 10.80 -6.84 -9.70
N ILE A 91 9.63 -6.83 -10.34
CA ILE A 91 9.39 -7.53 -11.61
C ILE A 91 9.17 -6.57 -12.79
N GLY A 92 9.07 -5.27 -12.52
CA GLY A 92 8.93 -4.27 -13.57
C GLY A 92 8.76 -2.86 -13.04
N MET A 93 8.50 -1.93 -13.94
CA MET A 93 8.19 -0.55 -13.62
C MET A 93 7.16 0.01 -14.60
N GLU A 94 6.37 0.98 -14.14
CA GLU A 94 5.45 1.72 -14.98
C GLU A 94 5.49 3.21 -14.63
N TYR A 95 4.95 4.03 -15.53
CA TYR A 95 4.81 5.46 -15.32
C TYR A 95 3.33 5.87 -15.27
N SER A 96 2.98 6.68 -14.27
CA SER A 96 1.68 7.33 -14.15
C SER A 96 1.86 8.84 -14.13
N SER A 97 1.06 9.60 -14.89
CA SER A 97 1.08 11.06 -14.87
C SER A 97 0.79 11.66 -13.49
N LYS A 98 -0.02 10.98 -12.66
CA LYS A 98 -0.38 11.43 -11.32
C LYS A 98 0.64 11.04 -10.25
N LYS A 99 1.25 9.86 -10.38
CA LYS A 99 2.08 9.26 -9.32
C LYS A 99 3.58 9.22 -9.65
N GLY A 100 3.96 9.48 -10.90
CA GLY A 100 5.32 9.31 -11.40
C GLY A 100 5.64 7.84 -11.68
N TYR A 101 6.94 7.51 -11.63
CA TYR A 101 7.39 6.12 -11.77
C TYR A 101 6.98 5.28 -10.57
N GLN A 102 6.60 4.04 -10.85
CA GLN A 102 6.20 3.04 -9.87
C GLN A 102 6.89 1.72 -10.15
N LEU A 103 7.40 1.07 -9.12
CA LEU A 103 7.91 -0.30 -9.18
C LEU A 103 6.76 -1.28 -9.06
N ILE A 104 6.79 -2.32 -9.88
CA ILE A 104 5.88 -3.46 -9.82
C ILE A 104 6.59 -4.57 -9.06
N HIS A 105 5.95 -5.09 -8.03
CA HIS A 105 6.50 -6.11 -7.14
C HIS A 105 5.63 -7.35 -7.13
N GLU A 106 6.23 -8.53 -7.10
CA GLU A 106 5.54 -9.81 -6.93
C GLU A 106 6.03 -10.51 -5.67
N CYS A 107 5.09 -10.95 -4.82
CA CYS A 107 5.41 -11.71 -3.62
C CYS A 107 5.91 -13.11 -3.98
N LEU A 108 7.12 -13.45 -3.54
CA LEU A 108 7.75 -14.75 -3.81
C LEU A 108 7.07 -15.93 -3.08
N GLN A 109 6.20 -15.65 -2.10
CA GLN A 109 5.51 -16.68 -1.33
C GLN A 109 4.09 -16.96 -1.83
N CYS A 110 3.33 -15.92 -2.17
CA CYS A 110 1.92 -16.05 -2.53
C CYS A 110 1.55 -15.52 -3.93
N GLY A 111 2.50 -14.96 -4.68
CA GLY A 111 2.28 -14.43 -6.03
C GLY A 111 1.48 -13.12 -6.11
N LYS A 112 1.12 -12.49 -4.98
CA LYS A 112 0.40 -11.21 -5.00
C LYS A 112 1.28 -10.13 -5.66
N VAL A 113 0.68 -9.39 -6.59
CA VAL A 113 1.34 -8.26 -7.28
C VAL A 113 0.90 -6.93 -6.67
N GLY A 114 1.87 -6.07 -6.40
CA GLY A 114 1.68 -4.73 -5.82
C GLY A 114 2.50 -3.67 -6.55
N LYS A 115 2.21 -2.40 -6.28
CA LYS A 115 2.93 -1.27 -6.88
C LYS A 115 3.33 -0.24 -5.82
N ASN A 116 4.61 0.13 -5.81
CA ASN A 116 5.14 1.14 -4.90
C ASN A 116 5.67 2.33 -5.69
N LYS A 117 5.47 3.55 -5.16
CA LYS A 117 5.99 4.77 -5.80
C LYS A 117 7.51 4.83 -5.64
N VAL A 118 8.19 5.22 -6.72
CA VAL A 118 9.64 5.48 -6.69
C VAL A 118 9.92 6.73 -5.86
N ALA A 119 10.88 6.63 -4.95
CA ALA A 119 11.34 7.73 -4.11
C ALA A 119 12.46 8.51 -4.81
N THR A 120 12.19 9.79 -5.08
CA THR A 120 13.15 10.76 -5.63
C THR A 120 13.26 11.98 -4.71
N ASN A 121 14.34 12.74 -4.85
CA ASN A 121 14.67 13.93 -4.05
C ASN A 121 14.65 13.63 -2.54
N THR A 122 15.36 12.58 -2.13
CA THR A 122 15.43 12.07 -0.75
C THR A 122 16.88 11.68 -0.43
N THR A 123 17.23 11.57 0.86
CA THR A 123 18.57 11.16 1.30
C THR A 123 19.00 9.80 0.74
N GLN A 124 18.05 8.88 0.52
CA GLN A 124 18.30 7.59 -0.12
C GLN A 124 17.32 7.41 -1.29
N GLU A 125 17.69 7.93 -2.46
CA GLU A 125 16.91 7.75 -3.70
C GLU A 125 17.01 6.32 -4.24
N ASP A 126 15.99 5.91 -5.00
CA ASP A 126 15.95 4.60 -5.62
C ASP A 126 16.95 4.47 -6.77
N GLN A 127 17.80 3.44 -6.71
CA GLN A 127 18.81 3.15 -7.72
C GLN A 127 18.21 2.33 -8.88
N LEU A 128 17.44 3.00 -9.73
CA LEU A 128 16.73 2.34 -10.84
C LEU A 128 17.64 1.90 -12.00
N ILE A 129 18.82 2.50 -12.16
CA ILE A 129 19.70 2.26 -13.32
C ILE A 129 20.17 0.81 -13.39
N SER A 130 20.55 0.23 -12.25
CA SER A 130 20.98 -1.17 -12.17
C SER A 130 19.86 -2.14 -12.53
N PHE A 131 18.63 -1.84 -12.09
CA PHE A 131 17.44 -2.62 -12.40
C PHE A 131 17.08 -2.55 -13.89
N MET A 132 17.03 -1.36 -14.48
CA MET A 132 16.69 -1.19 -15.90
C MET A 132 17.68 -1.89 -16.84
N LYS A 133 18.96 -1.99 -16.47
CA LYS A 133 19.96 -2.75 -17.24
C LYS A 133 19.79 -4.26 -17.20
N SER A 134 19.04 -4.79 -16.22
CA SER A 134 18.91 -6.23 -15.98
C SER A 134 17.61 -6.82 -16.55
N VAL A 135 16.70 -5.96 -17.02
CA VAL A 135 15.37 -6.34 -17.55
C VAL A 135 15.32 -6.24 -19.09
N VAL A 136 16.40 -5.74 -19.72
CA VAL A 136 16.57 -5.63 -21.17
C VAL A 136 17.50 -6.72 -21.69
#